data_AF-A0AAV4BE94-F1
#
_entry.id   AF-A0AAV4BE94-F1
#
_cell.length_a   1.000
_cell.length_b   1.000
_cell.length_c   1.000
_cell.angle_alpha   90.00
_cell.angle_beta   90.00
_cell.angle_gamma   90.00
#
_symmetry.space_group_name_H-M   'P 1'
#
loop_
_entity.id
_entity.type
_entity.pdbx_description
1 polymer ?
#
loop_
_entity_poly.entity_id
_entity_poly.type
_entity_poly.pdbx_seq_one_letter_code
_entity_poly.pdbx_strand_id
1 'polypeptide(L)'
;MIQLAFRMYHVPEVIQVMLDDYFKGFHMRFSTNNYTTNWINLEVGIAMGCTIFPILFVIAMEVILKAAEGSAGPANLGGGCSMSPVKAFMDDTTIICSKEDETRRMLTRLDDLMSRCRMEFKPKKSRSLSIRRGKVDEATTFTVAEQQIPTDIQEPVKSLGRWYDSSMKGTMRGAETLEITSESLLAINKCGLQGKFKIWCLQFMLIPKLLWPLLVNDICSSTVEAIEAKINKYTRKWLGVPPGLSDVAMYCQKAKLKLPMKSILEEYKCGKARLLTMLEESDDPVVKTVQPSLKTGRKWKVTEAVDEAKECLKMKEVIGQTQTDRRGLGSTTAKWWSKTEGKEKRDMIIDEIRNKEDSTRVQKVVQQPQQGRWHIGTLPYKDPLKWNYIWHMAPLRISFLVRSVYDLLPSNANLVRWGKKDNPTCPLCQGRQTTEHVLSSCKVALSQGRYTWRHNRVLQELASVISTAKGETPPLQQAQQYSPQKVGSKNGMEGRSQ
;
A
#
# COMPACT_ATOMS: atom_id res chain seq x y z
N MET A 1 35.59 3.98 -22.72
CA MET A 1 34.60 2.95 -22.33
C MET A 1 33.31 3.01 -23.12
N ILE A 2 32.58 4.14 -23.14
CA ILE A 2 31.29 4.24 -23.87
C ILE A 2 31.43 3.87 -25.35
N GLN A 3 32.42 4.42 -26.04
CA GLN A 3 32.72 4.08 -27.44
C GLN A 3 33.08 2.60 -27.67
N LEU A 4 33.67 1.93 -26.66
CA LEU A 4 33.89 0.47 -26.72
C LEU A 4 32.56 -0.27 -26.59
N ALA A 5 31.70 0.15 -25.66
CA ALA A 5 30.37 -0.44 -25.49
C ALA A 5 29.51 -0.28 -26.75
N PHE A 6 29.52 0.89 -27.40
CA PHE A 6 28.81 1.09 -28.67
C PHE A 6 29.22 0.09 -29.75
N ARG A 7 30.52 -0.16 -29.90
CA ARG A 7 31.02 -1.17 -30.85
C ARG A 7 30.60 -2.58 -30.47
N MET A 8 30.69 -2.95 -29.18
CA MET A 8 30.33 -4.30 -28.70
C MET A 8 28.83 -4.61 -28.83
N TYR A 9 27.97 -3.59 -28.70
CA TYR A 9 26.52 -3.73 -28.85
C TYR A 9 26.01 -3.39 -30.24
N HIS A 10 26.90 -3.15 -31.21
CA HIS A 10 26.54 -2.78 -32.58
C HIS A 10 25.56 -1.59 -32.65
N VAL A 11 25.78 -0.57 -31.81
CA VAL A 11 24.95 0.64 -31.82
C VAL A 11 25.09 1.32 -33.19
N PRO A 12 24.00 1.66 -33.89
CA PRO A 12 24.06 2.28 -35.21
C PRO A 12 24.92 3.55 -35.23
N GLU A 13 25.74 3.71 -36.28
CA GLU A 13 26.65 4.86 -36.42
C GLU A 13 25.91 6.20 -36.34
N VAL A 14 24.73 6.30 -36.94
CA VAL A 14 23.87 7.50 -36.87
C VAL A 14 23.56 7.90 -35.41
N ILE A 15 23.34 6.93 -34.54
CA ILE A 15 23.09 7.18 -33.11
C ILE A 15 24.38 7.61 -32.40
N GLN A 16 25.51 6.99 -32.75
CA GLN A 16 26.81 7.37 -32.17
C GLN A 16 27.15 8.82 -32.50
N VAL A 17 27.00 9.23 -33.77
CA VAL A 17 27.22 10.62 -34.22
C VAL A 17 26.28 11.58 -33.49
N MET A 18 25.00 11.25 -33.39
CA MET A 18 24.02 12.08 -32.66
C MET A 18 24.43 12.27 -31.19
N LEU A 19 24.90 11.21 -30.53
CA LEU A 19 25.33 11.25 -29.14
C LEU A 19 26.63 12.03 -28.98
N ASP A 20 27.58 11.86 -29.89
CA ASP A 20 28.84 12.61 -29.89
C ASP A 20 28.58 14.11 -30.08
N ASP A 21 27.67 14.51 -30.98
CA ASP A 21 27.25 15.89 -31.14
C ASP A 21 26.57 16.44 -29.88
N TYR A 22 25.67 15.65 -29.28
CA TYR A 22 24.99 16.01 -28.03
C TYR A 22 25.99 16.25 -26.89
N PHE A 23 26.97 15.36 -26.72
CA PHE A 23 27.94 15.46 -25.63
C PHE A 23 29.05 16.50 -25.89
N LYS A 24 29.41 16.75 -27.15
CA LYS A 24 30.39 17.77 -27.52
C LYS A 24 29.95 19.18 -27.13
N GLY A 25 28.64 19.45 -27.18
CA GLY A 25 28.04 20.70 -26.74
C GLY A 25 27.70 20.76 -25.25
N PHE A 26 27.96 19.69 -24.48
CA PHE A 26 27.45 19.57 -23.12
C PHE A 26 28.26 20.39 -22.11
N HIS A 27 27.64 21.46 -21.60
CA HIS A 27 28.20 22.31 -20.56
C HIS A 27 27.24 22.38 -19.36
N MET A 28 27.78 22.47 -18.15
CA MET A 28 27.01 22.61 -16.93
C MET A 28 27.36 23.89 -16.18
N ARG A 29 26.40 24.42 -15.42
CA ARG A 29 26.55 25.61 -14.59
C ARG A 29 25.76 25.41 -13.31
N PHE A 30 26.33 25.78 -12.16
CA PHE A 30 25.67 25.66 -10.87
C PHE A 30 25.27 27.04 -10.38
N SER A 31 23.99 27.18 -10.01
CA SER A 31 23.45 28.41 -9.41
C SER A 31 23.04 28.13 -7.97
N THR A 32 23.57 28.91 -7.04
CA THR A 32 23.09 29.00 -5.67
C THR A 32 22.46 30.37 -5.45
N ASN A 33 21.86 30.61 -4.28
CA ASN A 33 21.31 31.94 -3.96
C ASN A 33 22.38 33.04 -3.95
N ASN A 34 23.65 32.68 -3.75
CA ASN A 34 24.74 33.63 -3.51
C ASN A 34 25.67 33.80 -4.71
N TYR A 35 25.77 32.80 -5.59
CA TYR A 35 26.67 32.87 -6.74
C TYR A 35 26.25 31.90 -7.83
N THR A 36 26.77 32.15 -9.02
CA THR A 36 26.67 31.24 -10.15
C THR A 36 28.05 30.99 -10.73
N THR A 37 28.39 29.72 -10.95
CA THR A 37 29.69 29.34 -11.57
C THR A 37 29.77 29.81 -13.02
N ASN A 38 30.95 29.77 -13.64
CA ASN A 38 31.04 29.79 -15.11
C ASN A 38 30.52 28.48 -15.70
N TRP A 39 30.40 28.42 -17.02
CA TRP A 39 30.16 27.17 -17.74
C TRP A 39 31.34 26.22 -17.55
N ILE A 40 31.04 24.96 -17.23
CA ILE A 40 32.01 23.91 -16.92
C ILE A 40 31.77 22.75 -17.91
N ASN A 41 32.83 22.25 -18.51
CA ASN A 41 32.79 21.05 -19.34
C ASN A 41 32.78 19.79 -18.45
N LEU A 42 31.90 18.85 -18.78
CA LEU A 42 31.86 17.56 -18.10
C LEU A 42 32.88 16.60 -18.74
N GLU A 43 34.05 16.45 -18.13
CA GLU A 43 35.09 15.55 -18.63
C GLU A 43 34.93 14.11 -18.14
N VAL A 44 34.57 13.93 -16.87
CA VAL A 44 34.37 12.62 -16.23
C VAL A 44 33.08 12.64 -15.44
N GLY A 45 32.22 11.65 -15.69
CA GLY A 45 31.00 11.42 -14.92
C GLY A 45 29.73 11.47 -15.75
N ILE A 46 28.61 11.41 -15.03
CA ILE A 46 27.27 11.35 -15.58
C ILE A 46 26.52 12.62 -15.16
N ALA A 47 25.87 13.29 -16.11
CA ALA A 47 24.97 14.38 -15.76
C ALA A 47 23.66 13.82 -15.19
N MET A 48 23.54 13.85 -13.86
CA MET A 48 22.32 13.43 -13.16
C MET A 48 21.12 14.26 -13.64
N GLY A 49 20.04 13.58 -14.03
CA GLY A 49 18.82 14.19 -14.57
C GLY A 49 18.69 14.13 -16.10
N CYS A 50 19.77 13.80 -16.83
CA CYS A 50 19.67 13.49 -18.25
C CYS A 50 19.22 12.03 -18.46
N THR A 51 18.28 11.82 -19.39
CA THR A 51 17.63 10.53 -19.63
C THR A 51 18.50 9.50 -20.35
N ILE A 52 19.56 9.96 -21.03
CA ILE A 52 20.44 9.11 -21.85
C ILE A 52 21.52 8.44 -21.00
N PHE A 53 22.10 9.17 -20.03
CA PHE A 53 23.22 8.67 -19.25
C PHE A 53 22.96 7.37 -18.47
N PRO A 54 21.77 7.11 -17.88
CA PRO A 54 21.51 5.83 -17.23
C PRO A 54 21.71 4.63 -18.17
N ILE A 55 21.29 4.74 -19.43
CA ILE A 55 21.46 3.67 -20.42
C ILE A 55 22.94 3.53 -20.79
N LEU A 56 23.65 4.65 -21.01
CA LEU A 56 25.08 4.64 -21.30
C LEU A 56 25.91 4.03 -20.18
N PHE A 57 25.52 4.29 -18.93
CA PHE A 57 26.15 3.70 -17.77
C PHE A 57 25.90 2.19 -17.73
N VAL A 58 24.66 1.74 -17.93
CA VAL A 58 24.33 0.31 -17.94
C VAL A 58 25.13 -0.45 -19.01
N ILE A 59 25.18 0.05 -20.25
CA ILE A 59 25.94 -0.64 -21.31
C ILE A 59 27.45 -0.64 -21.03
N ALA A 60 27.99 0.42 -20.43
CA ALA A 60 29.42 0.49 -20.09
C ALA A 60 29.76 -0.44 -18.92
N MET A 61 28.93 -0.46 -17.89
CA MET A 61 29.06 -1.38 -16.76
C MET A 61 28.93 -2.83 -17.22
N GLU A 62 27.97 -3.16 -18.08
CA GLU A 62 27.79 -4.52 -18.58
C GLU A 62 29.06 -5.05 -19.31
N VAL A 63 29.74 -4.20 -20.09
CA VAL A 63 31.05 -4.55 -20.69
C VAL A 63 32.09 -4.89 -19.62
N ILE A 64 32.16 -4.08 -18.55
CA ILE A 64 33.10 -4.29 -17.45
C ILE A 64 32.79 -5.59 -16.70
N LEU A 65 31.52 -5.83 -16.38
CA LEU A 65 31.06 -7.00 -15.64
C LEU A 65 31.32 -8.29 -16.43
N LYS A 66 31.01 -8.30 -17.74
CA LYS A 66 31.32 -9.44 -18.63
C LYS A 66 32.82 -9.71 -18.73
N ALA A 67 33.65 -8.66 -18.78
CA ALA A 67 35.09 -8.82 -18.81
C ALA A 67 35.68 -9.35 -17.48
N ALA A 68 34.95 -9.18 -16.37
CA ALA A 68 35.31 -9.72 -15.07
C ALA A 68 34.77 -11.14 -14.84
N GLU A 69 33.63 -11.49 -15.45
CA GLU A 69 32.90 -12.75 -15.23
C GLU A 69 33.78 -13.99 -15.40
N GLY A 70 34.70 -13.99 -16.36
CA GLY A 70 35.65 -15.09 -16.60
C GLY A 70 36.66 -15.35 -15.47
N SER A 71 36.69 -14.51 -14.42
CA SER A 71 37.62 -14.63 -13.28
C SER A 71 37.14 -15.59 -12.19
N ALA A 72 35.88 -16.02 -12.24
CA ALA A 72 35.35 -17.09 -11.40
C ALA A 72 34.43 -18.02 -12.19
N GLY A 73 34.27 -19.25 -11.69
CA GLY A 73 33.25 -20.15 -12.20
C GLY A 73 31.84 -19.70 -11.81
N PRO A 74 30.80 -20.29 -12.42
CA PRO A 74 29.43 -20.11 -11.98
C PRO A 74 29.27 -20.44 -10.50
N ALA A 75 28.55 -19.60 -9.76
CA ALA A 75 28.29 -19.82 -8.35
C ALA A 75 27.28 -20.97 -8.20
N ASN A 76 27.69 -22.03 -7.51
CA ASN A 76 26.84 -23.18 -7.25
C ASN A 76 25.86 -22.86 -6.11
N LEU A 77 24.55 -22.92 -6.40
CA LEU A 77 23.48 -22.70 -5.45
C LEU A 77 22.98 -23.98 -4.77
N GLY A 78 23.55 -25.13 -5.14
CA GLY A 78 23.06 -26.45 -4.75
C GLY A 78 21.94 -26.95 -5.66
N GLY A 79 21.61 -28.24 -5.55
CA GLY A 79 20.51 -28.86 -6.31
C GLY A 79 20.70 -28.87 -7.84
N GLY A 80 21.95 -28.83 -8.31
CA GLY A 80 22.28 -28.75 -9.74
C GLY A 80 22.08 -27.36 -10.36
N CYS A 81 21.75 -26.35 -9.56
CA CYS A 81 21.56 -24.98 -10.02
C CYS A 81 22.84 -24.15 -9.86
N SER A 82 23.16 -23.36 -10.88
CA SER A 82 24.26 -22.41 -10.85
C SER A 82 23.83 -21.06 -11.40
N MET A 83 24.50 -20.00 -10.98
CA MET A 83 24.21 -18.63 -11.41
C MET A 83 25.50 -17.91 -11.82
N SER A 84 25.36 -16.87 -12.62
CA SER A 84 26.48 -15.97 -12.90
C SER A 84 27.07 -15.44 -11.59
N PRO A 85 28.40 -15.42 -11.44
CA PRO A 85 29.06 -15.00 -10.21
C PRO A 85 28.98 -13.47 -10.00
N VAL A 86 28.50 -12.71 -10.98
CA VAL A 86 28.34 -11.25 -10.90
C VAL A 86 26.88 -10.88 -11.19
N LYS A 87 26.31 -10.02 -10.35
CA LYS A 87 25.04 -9.32 -10.59
C LYS A 87 25.23 -7.85 -10.33
N ALA A 88 24.53 -7.00 -11.06
CA ALA A 88 24.56 -5.58 -10.79
C ALA A 88 23.18 -4.94 -10.94
N PHE A 89 22.96 -3.89 -10.16
CA PHE A 89 21.89 -2.94 -10.37
C PHE A 89 22.49 -1.55 -10.37
N MET A 90 22.67 -0.97 -11.56
CA MET A 90 23.49 0.23 -11.72
C MET A 90 24.89 0.02 -11.09
N ASP A 91 25.29 0.88 -10.14
CA ASP A 91 26.58 0.83 -9.46
C ASP A 91 26.65 -0.23 -8.35
N ASP A 92 25.50 -0.64 -7.82
CA ASP A 92 25.42 -1.71 -6.82
C ASP A 92 25.75 -3.06 -7.46
N THR A 93 27.00 -3.49 -7.31
CA THR A 93 27.50 -4.78 -7.81
C THR A 93 27.56 -5.81 -6.70
N THR A 94 26.97 -6.99 -6.93
CA THR A 94 26.98 -8.14 -6.03
C THR A 94 27.79 -9.28 -6.65
N ILE A 95 28.79 -9.75 -5.92
CA ILE A 95 29.60 -10.90 -6.31
C ILE A 95 29.18 -12.10 -5.45
N ILE A 96 28.96 -13.23 -6.10
CA ILE A 96 28.65 -14.50 -5.44
C ILE A 96 29.61 -15.53 -6.02
N CYS A 97 30.43 -16.16 -5.18
CA CYS A 97 31.37 -17.19 -5.61
C CYS A 97 31.35 -18.36 -4.64
N SER A 98 31.71 -19.56 -5.12
CA SER A 98 31.74 -20.77 -4.29
C SER A 98 33.03 -20.94 -3.50
N LYS A 99 34.11 -20.24 -3.88
CA LYS A 99 35.44 -20.34 -3.24
C LYS A 99 36.01 -18.96 -2.94
N GLU A 100 36.77 -18.88 -1.86
CA GLU A 100 37.46 -17.65 -1.44
C GLU A 100 38.44 -17.13 -2.50
N ASP A 101 39.26 -18.01 -3.09
CA ASP A 101 40.25 -17.64 -4.10
C ASP A 101 39.61 -17.10 -5.39
N GLU A 102 38.43 -17.59 -5.74
CA GLU A 102 37.64 -17.09 -6.87
C GLU A 102 37.15 -15.67 -6.59
N THR A 103 36.62 -15.41 -5.39
CA THR A 103 36.21 -14.07 -4.96
C THR A 103 37.38 -13.09 -5.00
N ARG A 104 38.55 -13.47 -4.48
CA ARG A 104 39.76 -12.61 -4.47
C ARG A 104 40.21 -12.25 -5.89
N ARG A 105 40.27 -13.24 -6.79
CA ARG A 105 40.62 -13.02 -8.20
C ARG A 105 39.61 -12.11 -8.90
N MET A 106 38.32 -12.32 -8.65
CA MET A 106 37.27 -11.49 -9.23
C MET A 106 37.34 -10.04 -8.75
N LEU A 107 37.49 -9.81 -7.44
CA LEU A 107 37.62 -8.47 -6.88
C LEU A 107 38.83 -7.75 -7.47
N THR A 108 39.98 -8.42 -7.55
CA THR A 108 41.19 -7.87 -8.17
C THR A 108 40.97 -7.49 -9.63
N ARG A 109 40.29 -8.35 -10.39
CA ARG A 109 39.97 -8.08 -11.79
C ARG A 109 39.01 -6.91 -11.95
N LEU A 110 37.96 -6.84 -11.13
CA LEU A 110 37.00 -5.74 -11.16
C LEU A 110 37.67 -4.42 -10.80
N ASP A 111 38.56 -4.42 -9.81
CA ASP A 111 39.30 -3.23 -9.38
C ASP A 111 40.21 -2.69 -10.52
N ASP A 112 40.97 -3.58 -11.17
CA ASP A 112 41.78 -3.24 -12.36
C ASP A 112 40.93 -2.67 -13.49
N LEU A 113 39.79 -3.31 -13.80
CA LEU A 113 38.91 -2.84 -14.87
C LEU A 113 38.27 -1.48 -14.52
N MET A 114 37.76 -1.31 -13.30
CA MET A 114 37.14 -0.06 -12.86
C MET A 114 38.15 1.09 -12.87
N SER A 115 39.36 0.85 -12.38
CA SER A 115 40.47 1.83 -12.40
C SER A 115 40.81 2.29 -13.83
N ARG A 116 40.89 1.36 -14.79
CA ARG A 116 41.07 1.69 -16.23
C ARG A 116 39.93 2.52 -16.80
N CYS A 117 38.74 2.41 -16.21
CA CYS A 117 37.56 3.19 -16.58
C CYS A 117 37.46 4.52 -15.84
N ARG A 118 38.45 4.89 -15.01
CA ARG A 118 38.43 6.06 -14.11
C ARG A 118 37.27 6.02 -13.11
N MET A 119 36.93 4.81 -12.66
CA MET A 119 35.96 4.57 -11.59
C MET A 119 36.66 3.89 -10.42
N GLU A 120 36.13 4.08 -9.22
CA GLU A 120 36.68 3.52 -8.01
C GLU A 120 35.55 2.92 -7.18
N PHE A 121 35.78 1.74 -6.61
CA PHE A 121 34.88 1.22 -5.59
C PHE A 121 34.99 2.05 -4.32
N LYS A 122 33.93 2.06 -3.51
CA LYS A 122 33.97 2.66 -2.18
C LYS A 122 33.92 1.55 -1.12
N PRO A 123 35.08 1.05 -0.64
CA PRO A 123 35.16 -0.10 0.26
C PRO A 123 34.31 0.06 1.53
N LYS A 124 34.27 1.29 2.07
CA LYS A 124 33.42 1.64 3.23
C LYS A 124 31.91 1.46 3.01
N LYS A 125 31.44 1.46 1.76
CA LYS A 125 30.04 1.16 1.39
C LYS A 125 29.81 -0.29 0.97
N SER A 126 30.88 -1.04 0.69
CA SER A 126 30.82 -2.46 0.33
C SER A 126 30.75 -3.35 1.56
N ARG A 127 30.13 -4.52 1.46
CA ARG A 127 30.08 -5.49 2.56
C ARG A 127 30.35 -6.89 2.01
N SER A 128 31.02 -7.70 2.82
CA SER A 128 31.26 -9.11 2.49
C SER A 128 30.61 -10.04 3.51
N LEU A 129 30.04 -11.13 3.02
CA LEU A 129 29.52 -12.24 3.83
C LEU A 129 30.15 -13.54 3.33
N SER A 130 30.79 -14.26 4.24
CA SER A 130 31.39 -15.58 3.97
C SER A 130 30.60 -16.64 4.74
N ILE A 131 30.24 -17.74 4.08
CA ILE A 131 29.50 -18.85 4.70
C ILE A 131 30.30 -20.13 4.54
N ARG A 132 30.67 -20.77 5.66
CA ARG A 132 31.40 -22.03 5.71
C ARG A 132 30.59 -23.06 6.49
N ARG A 133 30.27 -24.20 5.85
CA ARG A 133 29.46 -25.29 6.45
C ARG A 133 28.14 -24.80 7.08
N GLY A 134 27.46 -23.88 6.40
CA GLY A 134 26.16 -23.33 6.81
C GLY A 134 26.21 -22.33 7.97
N LYS A 135 27.40 -21.90 8.39
CA LYS A 135 27.58 -20.85 9.40
C LYS A 135 28.35 -19.67 8.80
N VAL A 136 28.10 -18.47 9.32
CA VAL A 136 28.85 -17.28 8.95
C VAL A 136 30.30 -17.46 9.42
N ASP A 137 31.24 -17.19 8.52
CA ASP A 137 32.69 -17.27 8.74
C ASP A 137 33.25 -15.86 8.90
N GLU A 138 33.57 -15.49 10.14
CA GLU A 138 34.00 -14.13 10.49
C GLU A 138 35.47 -13.87 10.14
N ALA A 139 36.28 -14.93 9.96
CA ALA A 139 37.72 -14.81 9.74
C ALA A 139 38.06 -14.44 8.28
N THR A 140 37.20 -14.83 7.35
CA THR A 140 37.42 -14.59 5.92
C THR A 140 37.12 -13.14 5.57
N THR A 141 38.15 -12.41 5.12
CA THR A 141 38.07 -10.99 4.76
C THR A 141 38.57 -10.75 3.34
N PHE A 142 37.99 -9.73 2.69
CA PHE A 142 38.31 -9.38 1.31
C PHE A 142 38.78 -7.92 1.20
N THR A 143 39.51 -7.62 0.14
CA THR A 143 40.04 -6.28 -0.16
C THR A 143 39.63 -5.84 -1.56
N VAL A 144 39.40 -4.54 -1.73
CA VAL A 144 39.18 -3.89 -3.03
C VAL A 144 39.68 -2.44 -2.93
N ALA A 145 40.26 -1.88 -4.00
CA ALA A 145 40.90 -0.57 -3.97
C ALA A 145 41.89 -0.43 -2.79
N GLU A 146 42.70 -1.47 -2.58
CA GLU A 146 43.70 -1.59 -1.50
C GLU A 146 43.16 -1.45 -0.05
N GLN A 147 41.85 -1.42 0.15
CA GLN A 147 41.22 -1.33 1.47
C GLN A 147 40.41 -2.58 1.79
N GLN A 148 40.35 -2.92 3.08
CA GLN A 148 39.53 -4.02 3.56
C GLN A 148 38.03 -3.70 3.45
N ILE A 149 37.26 -4.65 2.95
CA ILE A 149 35.80 -4.60 2.92
C ILE A 149 35.28 -5.00 4.30
N PRO A 150 34.44 -4.18 4.97
CA PRO A 150 33.82 -4.56 6.24
C PRO A 150 32.91 -5.78 6.09
N THR A 151 32.87 -6.63 7.13
CA THR A 151 31.97 -7.79 7.15
C THR A 151 30.55 -7.39 7.56
N ASP A 152 29.55 -8.18 7.17
CA ASP A 152 28.15 -7.97 7.51
C ASP A 152 27.83 -8.14 9.02
N ILE A 153 28.73 -8.79 9.76
CA ILE A 153 28.70 -8.88 11.23
C ILE A 153 29.02 -7.53 11.87
N GLN A 154 30.00 -6.81 11.33
CA GLN A 154 30.38 -5.49 11.84
C GLN A 154 29.28 -4.48 11.55
N GLU A 155 28.77 -4.48 10.32
CA GLU A 155 27.68 -3.60 9.91
C GLU A 155 26.76 -4.30 8.90
N PRO A 156 25.45 -4.44 9.19
CA PRO A 156 24.52 -5.09 8.28
C PRO A 156 24.43 -4.33 6.95
N VAL A 157 24.23 -5.05 5.86
CA VAL A 157 24.15 -4.47 4.51
C VAL A 157 22.71 -4.35 4.05
N LYS A 158 22.39 -3.23 3.41
CA LYS A 158 21.12 -3.07 2.70
C LYS A 158 21.38 -3.12 1.20
N SER A 159 20.83 -4.12 0.52
CA SER A 159 20.88 -4.24 -0.94
C SER A 159 19.46 -4.26 -1.50
N LEU A 160 19.17 -3.37 -2.46
CA LEU A 160 17.85 -3.20 -3.11
C LEU A 160 16.66 -3.14 -2.14
N GLY A 161 16.87 -2.56 -0.95
CA GLY A 161 15.82 -2.47 0.07
C GLY A 161 15.74 -3.63 1.05
N ARG A 162 16.42 -4.75 0.79
CA ARG A 162 16.53 -5.89 1.70
C ARG A 162 17.74 -5.73 2.60
N TRP A 163 17.55 -6.00 3.89
CA TRP A 163 18.66 -6.08 4.83
C TRP A 163 19.19 -7.50 4.90
N TYR A 164 20.51 -7.61 4.93
CA TYR A 164 21.25 -8.83 5.21
C TYR A 164 22.06 -8.58 6.47
N ASP A 165 21.83 -9.41 7.47
CA ASP A 165 22.58 -9.42 8.72
C ASP A 165 23.05 -10.85 9.01
N SER A 166 24.01 -10.97 9.92
CA SER A 166 24.62 -12.25 10.32
C SER A 166 23.61 -13.26 10.88
N SER A 167 22.45 -12.81 11.35
CA SER A 167 21.39 -13.68 11.85
C SER A 167 20.57 -14.32 10.72
N MET A 168 20.57 -13.71 9.53
CA MET A 168 19.72 -14.04 8.38
C MET A 168 18.22 -14.18 8.72
N LYS A 169 17.77 -13.56 9.83
CA LYS A 169 16.39 -13.66 10.33
C LYS A 169 15.65 -12.33 10.16
N GLY A 170 14.41 -12.41 9.69
CA GLY A 170 13.55 -11.24 9.47
C GLY A 170 12.95 -10.57 10.72
N THR A 171 13.17 -11.13 11.92
CA THR A 171 12.47 -10.67 13.15
C THR A 171 12.76 -9.21 13.49
N MET A 172 14.02 -8.77 13.39
CA MET A 172 14.38 -7.37 13.66
C MET A 172 13.69 -6.40 12.70
N ARG A 173 13.57 -6.79 11.42
CA ARG A 173 12.94 -5.96 10.38
C ARG A 173 11.45 -5.73 10.65
N GLY A 174 10.78 -6.71 11.23
CA GLY A 174 9.40 -6.58 11.69
C GLY A 174 9.24 -5.53 12.79
N ALA A 175 10.15 -5.51 13.76
CA ALA A 175 10.15 -4.55 14.87
C ALA A 175 10.43 -3.12 14.38
N GLU A 176 11.44 -2.93 13.54
CA GLU A 176 11.75 -1.63 12.93
C GLU A 176 10.59 -1.08 12.09
N THR A 177 9.94 -1.93 11.29
CA THR A 177 8.78 -1.51 10.48
C THR A 177 7.63 -1.04 11.37
N LEU A 178 7.44 -1.69 12.53
CA LEU A 178 6.45 -1.30 13.52
C LEU A 178 6.81 0.03 14.21
N GLU A 179 8.09 0.29 14.45
CA GLU A 179 8.60 1.55 14.99
C GLU A 179 8.40 2.70 14.00
N ILE A 180 8.85 2.54 12.75
CA ILE A 180 8.64 3.48 11.65
C ILE A 180 7.15 3.80 11.48
N THR A 181 6.29 2.78 11.56
CA THR A 181 4.83 2.97 11.54
C THR A 181 4.38 3.88 12.69
N SER A 182 4.88 3.64 13.90
CA SER A 182 4.47 4.39 15.10
C SER A 182 4.89 5.85 15.01
N GLU A 183 6.14 6.11 14.63
CA GLU A 183 6.67 7.46 14.42
C GLU A 183 5.92 8.21 13.32
N SER A 184 5.69 7.54 12.19
CA SER A 184 4.98 8.14 11.06
C SER A 184 3.53 8.47 11.40
N LEU A 185 2.82 7.58 12.11
CA LEU A 185 1.46 7.84 12.58
C LEU A 185 1.42 9.00 13.59
N LEU A 186 2.42 9.10 14.47
CA LEU A 186 2.55 10.22 15.40
C LEU A 186 2.78 11.55 14.65
N ALA A 187 3.67 11.55 13.65
CA ALA A 187 3.93 12.72 12.81
C ALA A 187 2.66 13.17 12.06
N ILE A 188 1.96 12.24 11.39
CA ILE A 188 0.68 12.53 10.73
C ILE A 188 -0.35 13.02 11.75
N ASN A 189 -0.41 12.44 12.94
CA ASN A 189 -1.36 12.88 13.96
C ASN A 189 -1.09 14.31 14.45
N LYS A 190 0.19 14.69 14.59
CA LYS A 190 0.63 16.02 15.06
C LYS A 190 0.48 17.12 14.00
N CYS A 191 0.41 16.77 12.71
CA CYS A 191 0.24 17.81 11.68
C CYS A 191 -1.11 18.55 11.82
N GLY A 192 -1.15 19.81 11.37
CA GLY A 192 -2.33 20.68 11.45
C GLY A 192 -3.46 20.30 10.49
N LEU A 193 -3.35 19.20 9.76
CA LEU A 193 -4.37 18.77 8.80
C LEU A 193 -5.65 18.28 9.47
N GLN A 194 -6.78 18.47 8.78
CA GLN A 194 -8.04 17.86 9.17
C GLN A 194 -7.98 16.32 9.07
N GLY A 195 -8.80 15.63 9.85
CA GLY A 195 -8.77 14.16 9.92
C GLY A 195 -8.90 13.45 8.57
N LYS A 196 -9.77 13.93 7.66
CA LYS A 196 -9.90 13.39 6.31
C LYS A 196 -8.60 13.42 5.49
N PHE A 197 -7.81 14.48 5.63
CA PHE A 197 -6.51 14.63 4.95
C PHE A 197 -5.42 13.78 5.61
N LYS A 198 -5.48 13.57 6.94
CA LYS A 198 -4.60 12.63 7.65
C LYS A 198 -4.81 11.19 7.18
N ILE A 199 -6.07 10.78 6.97
CA ILE A 199 -6.39 9.46 6.42
C ILE A 199 -5.91 9.37 4.96
N TRP A 200 -6.02 10.45 4.20
CA TRP A 200 -5.46 10.50 2.85
C TRP A 200 -3.93 10.30 2.85
N CYS A 201 -3.18 11.02 3.71
CA CYS A 201 -1.74 10.80 3.90
C CYS A 201 -1.43 9.34 4.29
N LEU A 202 -2.21 8.76 5.21
CA LEU A 202 -2.06 7.36 5.58
C LEU A 202 -2.19 6.43 4.35
N GLN A 203 -3.21 6.64 3.52
CA GLN A 203 -3.56 5.75 2.42
C GLN A 203 -2.63 5.88 1.21
N PHE A 204 -2.17 7.10 0.91
CA PHE A 204 -1.39 7.40 -0.30
C PHE A 204 0.09 7.71 -0.06
N MET A 205 0.52 7.85 1.19
CA MET A 205 1.94 8.07 1.52
C MET A 205 2.45 6.97 2.45
N LEU A 206 1.83 6.80 3.62
CA LEU A 206 2.36 5.88 4.64
C LEU A 206 2.21 4.41 4.25
N ILE A 207 1.02 3.96 3.84
CA ILE A 207 0.81 2.56 3.43
C ILE A 207 1.77 2.18 2.28
N PRO A 208 1.87 2.94 1.16
CA PRO A 208 2.84 2.65 0.11
C PRO A 208 4.29 2.56 0.62
N LYS A 209 4.71 3.48 1.50
CA LYS A 209 6.04 3.44 2.14
C LYS A 209 6.28 2.16 2.94
N LEU A 210 5.26 1.68 3.66
CA LEU A 210 5.35 0.45 4.47
C LEU A 210 5.26 -0.83 3.65
N LEU A 211 4.58 -0.82 2.49
CA LEU A 211 4.42 -2.03 1.67
C LEU A 211 5.75 -2.54 1.11
N TRP A 212 6.69 -1.66 0.77
CA TRP A 212 8.01 -2.05 0.27
C TRP A 212 8.82 -2.91 1.26
N PRO A 213 9.11 -2.46 2.50
CA PRO A 213 9.84 -3.29 3.46
C PRO A 213 9.08 -4.57 3.83
N LEU A 214 7.74 -4.54 3.85
CA LEU A 214 6.91 -5.72 4.09
C LEU A 214 6.98 -6.75 2.94
N LEU A 215 7.14 -6.28 1.69
CA LEU A 215 7.28 -7.15 0.52
C LEU A 215 8.65 -7.84 0.48
N VAL A 216 9.72 -7.06 0.68
CA VAL A 216 11.10 -7.49 0.45
C VAL A 216 11.67 -8.33 1.60
N ASN A 217 11.22 -8.08 2.84
CA ASN A 217 11.70 -8.80 4.02
C ASN A 217 10.76 -9.95 4.44
N ASP A 218 11.32 -10.90 5.18
CA ASP A 218 10.61 -12.05 5.75
C ASP A 218 9.87 -11.66 7.05
N ILE A 219 8.80 -10.87 6.91
CA ILE A 219 7.99 -10.39 8.02
C ILE A 219 6.74 -11.26 8.17
N CYS A 220 6.44 -11.70 9.40
CA CYS A 220 5.27 -12.52 9.68
C CYS A 220 3.96 -11.71 9.57
N SER A 221 2.88 -12.37 9.14
CA SER A 221 1.53 -11.80 9.10
C SER A 221 1.05 -11.25 10.44
N SER A 222 1.43 -11.86 11.56
CA SER A 222 1.11 -11.38 12.92
C SER A 222 1.71 -10.00 13.22
N THR A 223 2.90 -9.69 12.70
CA THR A 223 3.50 -8.35 12.83
C THR A 223 2.70 -7.32 12.03
N VAL A 224 2.24 -7.70 10.83
CA VAL A 224 1.40 -6.83 9.98
C VAL A 224 0.04 -6.58 10.62
N GLU A 225 -0.55 -7.56 11.31
CA GLU A 225 -1.76 -7.39 12.11
C GLU A 225 -1.56 -6.37 13.25
N ALA A 226 -0.41 -6.39 13.92
CA ALA A 226 -0.08 -5.41 14.95
C ALA A 226 0.08 -3.99 14.37
N ILE A 227 0.68 -3.88 13.18
CA ILE A 227 0.75 -2.61 12.41
C ILE A 227 -0.67 -2.12 12.07
N GLU A 228 -1.52 -3.00 11.53
CA GLU A 228 -2.91 -2.66 11.18
C GLU A 228 -3.71 -2.21 12.40
N ALA A 229 -3.55 -2.86 13.56
CA ALA A 229 -4.22 -2.45 14.79
C ALA A 229 -3.86 -1.01 15.21
N LYS A 230 -2.57 -0.62 15.08
CA LYS A 230 -2.14 0.77 15.31
C LYS A 230 -2.76 1.73 14.30
N ILE A 231 -2.75 1.37 13.02
CA ILE A 231 -3.39 2.16 11.95
C ILE A 231 -4.88 2.36 12.25
N ASN A 232 -5.61 1.30 12.59
CA ASN A 232 -7.06 1.35 12.82
C ASN A 232 -7.41 2.28 14.00
N LYS A 233 -6.57 2.36 15.04
CA LYS A 233 -6.74 3.31 16.15
C LYS A 233 -6.72 4.77 15.65
N TYR A 234 -5.72 5.12 14.85
CA TYR A 234 -5.59 6.48 14.30
C TYR A 234 -6.66 6.78 13.25
N THR A 235 -6.98 5.84 12.38
CA THR A 235 -8.02 6.02 11.37
C THR A 235 -9.37 6.32 12.01
N ARG A 236 -9.76 5.59 13.06
CA ARG A 236 -11.01 5.89 13.81
C ARG A 236 -10.98 7.28 14.44
N LYS A 237 -9.85 7.65 15.06
CA LYS A 237 -9.65 8.99 15.63
C LYS A 237 -9.84 10.08 14.57
N TRP A 238 -9.23 9.93 13.40
CA TRP A 238 -9.27 10.92 12.32
C TRP A 238 -10.61 10.96 11.58
N LEU A 239 -11.33 9.84 11.50
CA LEU A 239 -12.73 9.81 11.02
C LEU A 239 -13.71 10.42 12.04
N GLY A 240 -13.26 10.63 13.29
CA GLY A 240 -14.13 11.07 14.38
C GLY A 240 -15.18 10.02 14.73
N VAL A 241 -14.85 8.73 14.68
CA VAL A 241 -15.76 7.62 15.00
C VAL A 241 -15.29 6.90 16.28
N PRO A 242 -16.19 6.27 17.04
CA PRO A 242 -15.80 5.63 18.30
C PRO A 242 -14.88 4.42 18.08
N PRO A 243 -14.05 4.05 19.07
CA PRO A 243 -13.18 2.87 19.00
C PRO A 243 -13.91 1.56 18.69
N GLY A 244 -15.19 1.46 19.07
CA GLY A 244 -16.04 0.29 18.84
C GLY A 244 -16.48 0.05 17.39
N LEU A 245 -16.15 0.94 16.44
CA LEU A 245 -16.39 0.67 15.02
C LEU A 245 -15.56 -0.55 14.58
N SER A 246 -16.21 -1.56 14.03
CA SER A 246 -15.55 -2.77 13.54
C SER A 246 -14.62 -2.46 12.36
N ASP A 247 -13.43 -3.09 12.30
CA ASP A 247 -12.52 -2.97 11.16
C ASP A 247 -13.18 -3.45 9.85
N VAL A 248 -14.18 -4.34 9.95
CA VAL A 248 -14.93 -4.78 8.78
C VAL A 248 -15.65 -3.61 8.12
N ALA A 249 -16.25 -2.71 8.89
CA ALA A 249 -16.89 -1.51 8.36
C ALA A 249 -15.90 -0.55 7.67
N MET A 250 -14.60 -0.67 7.96
CA MET A 250 -13.55 0.15 7.38
C MET A 250 -13.04 -0.39 6.04
N TYR A 251 -12.98 -1.72 5.88
CA TYR A 251 -12.25 -2.36 4.77
C TYR A 251 -13.10 -3.27 3.87
N CYS A 252 -14.26 -3.75 4.33
CA CYS A 252 -15.08 -4.68 3.56
C CYS A 252 -15.77 -3.99 2.38
N GLN A 253 -15.65 -4.61 1.22
CA GLN A 253 -16.22 -4.15 -0.04
C GLN A 253 -17.74 -4.39 -0.11
N LYS A 254 -18.21 -5.42 0.59
CA LYS A 254 -19.64 -5.74 0.79
C LYS A 254 -20.26 -5.00 1.99
N ALA A 255 -19.52 -4.11 2.65
CA ALA A 255 -20.06 -3.31 3.74
C ALA A 255 -21.12 -2.33 3.25
N LYS A 256 -22.07 -2.00 4.11
CA LYS A 256 -23.20 -1.12 3.80
C LYS A 256 -22.74 0.28 3.35
N LEU A 257 -21.78 0.86 4.06
CA LEU A 257 -21.06 2.05 3.60
C LEU A 257 -19.63 1.64 3.28
N LYS A 258 -19.35 1.43 1.99
CA LYS A 258 -18.00 1.16 1.52
C LYS A 258 -17.15 2.42 1.63
N LEU A 259 -16.12 2.37 2.48
CA LEU A 259 -15.11 3.42 2.60
C LEU A 259 -13.95 3.16 1.62
N PRO A 260 -13.31 4.20 1.06
CA PRO A 260 -12.28 4.04 0.05
C PRO A 260 -10.90 3.81 0.69
N MET A 261 -10.84 2.92 1.68
CA MET A 261 -9.64 2.65 2.48
C MET A 261 -9.14 1.23 2.21
N LYS A 262 -7.82 1.10 2.08
CA LYS A 262 -7.13 -0.18 1.96
C LYS A 262 -6.69 -0.68 3.34
N SER A 263 -6.83 -1.98 3.54
CA SER A 263 -6.24 -2.72 4.67
C SER A 263 -4.77 -3.00 4.35
N ILE A 264 -3.85 -2.63 5.24
CA ILE A 264 -2.42 -2.92 5.03
C ILE A 264 -2.17 -4.44 5.07
N LEU A 265 -2.94 -5.18 5.86
CA LEU A 265 -2.85 -6.64 5.92
C LEU A 265 -3.27 -7.29 4.60
N GLU A 266 -4.35 -6.82 4.01
CA GLU A 266 -4.80 -7.30 2.69
C GLU A 266 -3.77 -6.97 1.60
N GLU A 267 -3.28 -5.72 1.56
CA GLU A 267 -2.27 -5.32 0.57
C GLU A 267 -0.95 -6.09 0.77
N TYR A 268 -0.57 -6.41 2.01
CA TYR A 268 0.56 -7.29 2.31
C TYR A 268 0.36 -8.70 1.75
N LYS A 269 -0.79 -9.33 1.99
CA LYS A 269 -1.12 -10.67 1.47
C LYS A 269 -1.09 -10.68 -0.06
N CYS A 270 -1.72 -9.69 -0.69
CA CYS A 270 -1.71 -9.52 -2.14
C CYS A 270 -0.30 -9.29 -2.69
N GLY A 271 0.52 -8.48 -2.02
CA GLY A 271 1.90 -8.23 -2.39
C GLY A 271 2.76 -9.50 -2.34
N LYS A 272 2.66 -10.28 -1.26
CA LYS A 272 3.37 -11.56 -1.13
C LYS A 272 2.91 -12.58 -2.18
N ALA A 273 1.61 -12.70 -2.42
CA ALA A 273 1.08 -13.59 -3.45
C ALA A 273 1.57 -13.19 -4.85
N ARG A 274 1.57 -11.88 -5.14
CA ARG A 274 2.07 -11.34 -6.42
C ARG A 274 3.56 -11.66 -6.61
N LEU A 275 4.37 -11.47 -5.55
CA LEU A 275 5.78 -11.82 -5.58
C LEU A 275 5.99 -13.32 -5.80
N LEU A 276 5.24 -14.18 -5.10
CA LEU A 276 5.35 -15.63 -5.28
C LEU A 276 5.08 -16.02 -6.74
N THR A 277 3.97 -15.55 -7.31
CA THR A 277 3.63 -15.91 -8.70
C THR A 277 4.62 -15.33 -9.71
N MET A 278 5.19 -14.14 -9.45
CA MET A 278 6.28 -13.60 -10.28
C MET A 278 7.55 -14.46 -10.22
N LEU A 279 7.87 -15.05 -9.07
CA LEU A 279 9.02 -15.95 -8.92
C LEU A 279 8.76 -17.30 -9.59
N GLU A 280 7.55 -17.86 -9.48
CA GLU A 280 7.13 -19.11 -10.14
C GLU A 280 7.15 -18.99 -11.67
N GLU A 281 6.69 -17.85 -12.19
CA GLU A 281 6.59 -17.55 -13.61
C GLU A 281 7.81 -16.78 -14.15
N SER A 282 8.91 -16.73 -13.41
CA SER A 282 10.11 -15.98 -13.80
C SER A 282 10.70 -16.52 -15.11
N ASP A 283 11.08 -15.61 -16.01
CA ASP A 283 11.81 -15.93 -17.24
C ASP A 283 13.27 -16.33 -16.95
N ASP A 284 13.82 -15.91 -15.79
CA ASP A 284 15.15 -16.33 -15.33
C ASP A 284 15.12 -17.83 -14.93
N PRO A 285 15.85 -18.72 -15.63
CA PRO A 285 15.85 -20.15 -15.35
C PRO A 285 16.33 -20.49 -13.94
N VAL A 286 17.29 -19.73 -13.40
CA VAL A 286 17.83 -19.94 -12.04
C VAL A 286 16.74 -19.69 -11.02
N VAL A 287 16.01 -18.57 -11.14
CA VAL A 287 14.90 -18.24 -10.22
C VAL A 287 13.81 -19.30 -10.30
N LYS A 288 13.46 -19.72 -11.51
CA LYS A 288 12.43 -20.74 -11.75
C LYS A 288 12.80 -22.11 -11.19
N THR A 289 14.08 -22.49 -11.23
CA THR A 289 14.59 -23.74 -10.64
C THR A 289 14.68 -23.67 -9.12
N VAL A 290 15.18 -22.57 -8.57
CA VAL A 290 15.39 -22.41 -7.12
C VAL A 290 14.07 -22.30 -6.35
N GLN A 291 13.05 -21.69 -6.95
CA GLN A 291 11.73 -21.42 -6.33
C GLN A 291 11.83 -20.88 -4.90
N PRO A 292 12.31 -19.63 -4.71
CA PRO A 292 12.55 -19.08 -3.39
C PRO A 292 11.30 -19.13 -2.49
N SER A 293 11.43 -19.75 -1.32
CA SER A 293 10.34 -19.83 -0.36
C SER A 293 10.14 -18.50 0.36
N LEU A 294 8.94 -17.94 0.25
CA LEU A 294 8.55 -16.71 0.95
C LEU A 294 8.08 -17.02 2.38
N LYS A 295 8.77 -16.46 3.37
CA LYS A 295 8.43 -16.65 4.79
C LYS A 295 7.40 -15.61 5.24
N THR A 296 6.17 -16.05 5.51
CA THR A 296 5.06 -15.19 5.96
C THR A 296 4.53 -15.53 7.38
N GLY A 297 5.26 -16.40 8.09
CA GLY A 297 4.91 -16.89 9.43
C GLY A 297 4.03 -18.14 9.41
N ARG A 298 3.64 -18.62 10.61
CA ARG A 298 2.84 -19.85 10.76
C ARG A 298 1.34 -19.64 10.53
N LYS A 299 0.82 -18.45 10.88
CA LYS A 299 -0.62 -18.13 10.88
C LYS A 299 -1.21 -18.06 9.47
N TRP A 300 -0.41 -17.59 8.51
CA TRP A 300 -0.83 -17.45 7.12
C TRP A 300 0.37 -17.71 6.22
N LYS A 301 0.21 -18.65 5.29
CA LYS A 301 1.22 -19.01 4.30
C LYS A 301 0.75 -18.59 2.92
N VAL A 302 1.64 -17.90 2.20
CA VAL A 302 1.34 -17.40 0.86
C VAL A 302 1.16 -18.51 -0.16
N THR A 303 1.93 -19.60 -0.06
CA THR A 303 1.82 -20.75 -0.98
C THR A 303 0.44 -21.38 -0.91
N GLU A 304 -0.03 -21.72 0.30
CA GLU A 304 -1.36 -22.28 0.54
C GLU A 304 -2.47 -21.35 0.03
N ALA A 305 -2.34 -20.03 0.27
CA ALA A 305 -3.32 -19.05 -0.18
C ALA A 305 -3.36 -18.90 -1.72
N VAL A 306 -2.20 -18.97 -2.39
CA VAL A 306 -2.10 -18.92 -3.85
C VAL A 306 -2.64 -20.20 -4.47
N ASP A 307 -2.32 -21.37 -3.91
CA ASP A 307 -2.81 -22.66 -4.41
C ASP A 307 -4.33 -22.75 -4.28
N GLU A 308 -4.89 -22.37 -3.14
CA GLU A 308 -6.34 -22.31 -2.95
C GLU A 308 -7.02 -21.33 -3.92
N ALA A 309 -6.39 -20.17 -4.18
CA ALA A 309 -6.90 -19.23 -5.17
C ALA A 309 -6.87 -19.82 -6.60
N LYS A 310 -5.79 -20.52 -6.98
CA LYS A 310 -5.69 -21.24 -8.26
C LYS A 310 -6.79 -22.31 -8.39
N GLU A 311 -7.03 -23.09 -7.34
CA GLU A 311 -8.10 -24.10 -7.32
C GLU A 311 -9.50 -23.49 -7.38
N CYS A 312 -9.75 -22.39 -6.66
CA CYS A 312 -11.01 -21.66 -6.75
C CYS A 312 -11.27 -21.14 -8.17
N LEU A 313 -10.24 -20.64 -8.85
CA LEU A 313 -10.35 -20.19 -10.24
C LEU A 313 -10.67 -21.35 -11.17
N LYS A 314 -9.97 -22.49 -11.08
CA LYS A 314 -10.29 -23.71 -11.85
C LYS A 314 -11.73 -24.16 -11.61
N MET A 315 -12.17 -24.18 -10.35
CA MET A 315 -13.54 -24.57 -9.99
C MET A 315 -14.58 -23.62 -10.63
N LYS A 316 -14.32 -22.32 -10.66
CA LYS A 316 -15.19 -21.35 -11.35
C LYS A 316 -15.28 -21.60 -12.85
N GLU A 317 -14.22 -22.10 -13.49
CA GLU A 317 -14.29 -22.50 -14.90
C GLU A 317 -15.16 -23.73 -15.11
N VAL A 318 -15.04 -24.73 -14.23
CA VAL A 318 -15.83 -25.96 -14.28
C VAL A 318 -17.32 -25.69 -14.06
N ILE A 319 -17.65 -24.84 -13.09
CA ILE A 319 -19.03 -24.40 -12.83
C ILE A 319 -19.58 -23.62 -14.04
N GLY A 320 -18.70 -22.94 -14.77
CA GLY A 320 -19.07 -22.10 -15.90
C GLY A 320 -19.73 -20.79 -15.46
N GLN A 321 -20.36 -20.10 -16.43
CA GLN A 321 -21.06 -18.86 -16.13
C GLN A 321 -22.35 -19.14 -15.37
N THR A 322 -22.47 -18.56 -14.18
CA THR A 322 -23.73 -18.52 -13.45
C THR A 322 -24.43 -17.19 -13.67
N GLN A 323 -25.76 -17.20 -13.58
CA GLN A 323 -26.55 -15.99 -13.64
C GLN A 323 -26.32 -15.18 -12.36
N THR A 324 -25.60 -14.06 -12.48
CA THR A 324 -25.29 -13.16 -11.35
C THR A 324 -26.24 -11.97 -11.25
N ASP A 325 -27.00 -11.69 -12.32
CA ASP A 325 -27.97 -10.61 -12.37
C ASP A 325 -29.22 -11.00 -13.17
N ARG A 326 -30.11 -10.02 -13.41
CA ARG A 326 -31.34 -10.23 -14.17
C ARG A 326 -31.15 -10.17 -15.69
N ARG A 327 -29.92 -10.00 -16.20
CA ARG A 327 -29.63 -9.88 -17.63
C ARG A 327 -29.56 -11.24 -18.35
N GLY A 328 -29.62 -12.34 -17.62
CA GLY A 328 -29.61 -13.70 -18.15
C GLY A 328 -28.20 -14.27 -18.40
N LEU A 329 -28.15 -15.57 -18.66
CA LEU A 329 -26.92 -16.31 -18.99
C LEU A 329 -26.34 -15.78 -20.31
N GLY A 330 -25.01 -15.63 -20.39
CA GLY A 330 -24.31 -15.17 -21.60
C GLY A 330 -24.27 -13.64 -21.81
N SER A 331 -24.89 -12.84 -20.93
CA SER A 331 -24.85 -11.36 -21.04
C SER A 331 -23.49 -10.74 -20.68
N THR A 332 -22.58 -11.51 -20.10
CA THR A 332 -21.22 -11.09 -19.75
C THR A 332 -20.21 -11.97 -20.46
N THR A 333 -19.12 -11.39 -20.96
CA THR A 333 -17.97 -12.15 -21.45
C THR A 333 -17.18 -12.68 -20.26
N ALA A 334 -17.16 -14.01 -20.06
CA ALA A 334 -16.34 -14.62 -19.02
C ALA A 334 -14.87 -14.59 -19.42
N LYS A 335 -14.04 -14.22 -18.46
CA LYS A 335 -12.60 -14.41 -18.52
C LYS A 335 -12.25 -15.70 -17.80
N TRP A 336 -11.60 -16.60 -18.52
CA TRP A 336 -11.18 -17.89 -18.00
C TRP A 336 -9.69 -17.84 -17.69
N TRP A 337 -9.34 -18.15 -16.45
CA TRP A 337 -7.98 -18.23 -15.95
C TRP A 337 -7.07 -19.12 -16.81
N SER A 338 -7.58 -20.27 -17.29
CA SER A 338 -6.87 -21.19 -18.19
C SER A 338 -6.50 -20.56 -19.54
N LYS A 339 -7.25 -19.54 -19.98
CA LYS A 339 -7.02 -18.82 -21.24
C LYS A 339 -6.29 -17.50 -21.07
N THR A 340 -5.88 -17.16 -19.85
CA THR A 340 -5.12 -15.94 -19.55
C THR A 340 -3.65 -16.25 -19.30
N GLU A 341 -2.80 -15.28 -19.60
CA GLU A 341 -1.35 -15.39 -19.43
C GLU A 341 -0.76 -14.14 -18.76
N GLY A 342 0.47 -14.29 -18.26
CA GLY A 342 1.26 -13.22 -17.69
C GLY A 342 0.54 -12.43 -16.60
N LYS A 343 0.55 -11.10 -16.73
CA LYS A 343 0.01 -10.19 -15.70
C LYS A 343 -1.47 -10.43 -15.42
N GLU A 344 -2.28 -10.69 -16.45
CA GLU A 344 -3.72 -10.88 -16.28
C GLU A 344 -4.02 -12.13 -15.45
N LYS A 345 -3.33 -13.23 -15.75
CA LYS A 345 -3.43 -14.49 -14.99
C LYS A 345 -3.10 -14.29 -13.51
N ARG A 346 -2.07 -13.49 -13.22
CA ARG A 346 -1.67 -13.12 -11.85
C ARG A 346 -2.72 -12.26 -11.17
N ASP A 347 -3.24 -11.24 -11.86
CA ASP A 347 -4.24 -10.34 -11.29
C ASP A 347 -5.53 -11.10 -10.92
N MET A 348 -5.93 -12.13 -11.69
CA MET A 348 -7.03 -13.03 -11.31
C MET A 348 -6.80 -13.77 -9.98
N ILE A 349 -5.58 -14.27 -9.74
CA ILE A 349 -5.21 -14.91 -8.45
C ILE A 349 -5.30 -13.90 -7.31
N ILE A 350 -4.78 -12.68 -7.52
CA ILE A 350 -4.83 -11.63 -6.50
C ILE A 350 -6.27 -11.22 -6.18
N ASP A 351 -7.12 -11.09 -7.19
CA ASP A 351 -8.53 -10.77 -7.01
C ASP A 351 -9.27 -11.87 -6.24
N GLU A 352 -8.91 -13.14 -6.46
CA GLU A 352 -9.48 -14.23 -5.67
C GLU A 352 -9.08 -14.18 -4.20
N ILE A 353 -7.81 -13.84 -3.91
CA ILE A 353 -7.35 -13.61 -2.54
C ILE A 353 -8.12 -12.45 -1.90
N ARG A 354 -8.34 -11.34 -2.62
CA ARG A 354 -9.15 -10.22 -2.12
C ARG A 354 -10.60 -10.64 -1.84
N ASN A 355 -11.21 -11.41 -2.74
CA ASN A 355 -12.56 -11.94 -2.58
C ASN A 355 -12.68 -12.85 -1.36
N LYS A 356 -11.65 -13.67 -1.09
CA LYS A 356 -11.58 -14.51 0.10
C LYS A 356 -11.48 -13.68 1.37
N GLU A 357 -10.60 -12.68 1.42
CA GLU A 357 -10.49 -11.78 2.57
C GLU A 357 -11.81 -11.03 2.84
N ASP A 358 -12.48 -10.57 1.79
CA ASP A 358 -13.78 -9.91 1.92
C ASP A 358 -14.86 -10.88 2.44
N SER A 359 -14.85 -12.12 1.99
CA SER A 359 -15.77 -13.17 2.47
C SER A 359 -15.52 -13.51 3.94
N THR A 360 -14.27 -13.61 4.38
CA THR A 360 -13.93 -13.77 5.81
C THR A 360 -14.41 -12.58 6.64
N ARG A 361 -14.33 -11.35 6.13
CA ARG A 361 -14.88 -10.17 6.80
C ARG A 361 -16.39 -10.23 6.92
N VAL A 362 -17.11 -10.69 5.89
CA VAL A 362 -18.57 -10.88 5.95
C VAL A 362 -18.93 -11.94 6.99
N GLN A 363 -18.24 -13.07 7.03
CA GLN A 363 -18.45 -14.11 8.05
C GLN A 363 -18.26 -13.53 9.47
N LYS A 364 -17.21 -12.74 9.68
CA LYS A 364 -16.95 -12.06 10.96
C LYS A 364 -18.09 -11.12 11.36
N VAL A 365 -18.74 -10.45 10.41
CA VAL A 365 -19.87 -9.54 10.68
C VAL A 365 -21.12 -10.29 11.13
N VAL A 366 -21.41 -11.44 10.53
CA VAL A 366 -22.55 -12.28 10.93
C VAL A 366 -22.39 -12.76 12.38
N GLN A 367 -21.16 -13.02 12.81
CA GLN A 367 -20.83 -13.39 14.19
C GLN A 367 -20.81 -12.21 15.18
N GLN A 368 -21.01 -10.97 14.71
CA GLN A 368 -21.05 -9.76 15.54
C GLN A 368 -22.51 -9.28 15.71
N PRO A 369 -23.28 -9.80 16.68
CA PRO A 369 -24.71 -9.51 16.80
C PRO A 369 -25.03 -8.03 17.04
N GLN A 370 -24.09 -7.28 17.65
CA GLN A 370 -24.23 -5.85 17.88
C GLN A 370 -23.59 -5.04 16.75
N GLN A 371 -22.27 -5.13 16.58
CA GLN A 371 -21.51 -4.31 15.62
C GLN A 371 -21.78 -4.70 14.18
N GLY A 372 -22.29 -5.91 13.93
CA GLY A 372 -22.62 -6.40 12.61
C GLY A 372 -24.06 -6.16 12.22
N ARG A 373 -24.95 -5.71 13.11
CA ARG A 373 -26.41 -5.62 12.89
C ARG A 373 -26.82 -4.84 11.63
N TRP A 374 -25.96 -3.95 11.15
CA TRP A 374 -26.14 -3.27 9.87
C TRP A 374 -26.27 -4.21 8.66
N HIS A 375 -25.79 -5.46 8.72
CA HIS A 375 -25.94 -6.47 7.67
C HIS A 375 -27.39 -6.93 7.47
N ILE A 376 -28.24 -6.79 8.49
CA ILE A 376 -29.66 -7.20 8.47
C ILE A 376 -30.57 -6.02 8.08
N GLY A 377 -30.18 -4.79 8.43
CA GLY A 377 -31.05 -3.62 8.30
C GLY A 377 -31.27 -3.14 6.84
N THR A 378 -32.37 -2.44 6.61
CA THR A 378 -32.91 -2.04 5.30
C THR A 378 -32.45 -0.67 4.76
N LEU A 379 -31.68 0.11 5.52
CA LEU A 379 -31.27 1.46 5.08
C LEU A 379 -30.47 1.43 3.74
N PRO A 380 -30.95 2.10 2.68
CA PRO A 380 -30.42 1.98 1.33
C PRO A 380 -29.25 2.96 1.11
N TYR A 381 -28.15 2.78 1.82
CA TYR A 381 -26.89 3.37 1.38
C TYR A 381 -26.14 2.27 0.64
N LYS A 382 -26.06 2.37 -0.70
CA LYS A 382 -25.36 1.39 -1.55
C LYS A 382 -24.16 2.00 -2.29
N ASP A 383 -24.08 3.33 -2.34
CA ASP A 383 -23.02 3.98 -3.10
C ASP A 383 -21.70 3.99 -2.32
N PRO A 384 -20.59 3.56 -2.96
CA PRO A 384 -19.29 3.63 -2.32
C PRO A 384 -18.89 5.08 -2.10
N LEU A 385 -18.41 5.39 -0.89
CA LEU A 385 -17.87 6.70 -0.59
C LEU A 385 -16.53 6.86 -1.32
N LYS A 386 -16.48 7.74 -2.33
CA LYS A 386 -15.27 8.03 -3.10
C LYS A 386 -14.42 9.10 -2.42
N TRP A 387 -13.11 9.08 -2.66
CA TRP A 387 -12.18 10.10 -2.15
C TRP A 387 -12.57 11.52 -2.51
N ASN A 388 -13.07 11.74 -3.73
CA ASN A 388 -13.55 13.05 -4.17
C ASN A 388 -14.64 13.60 -3.24
N TYR A 389 -15.62 12.77 -2.87
CA TYR A 389 -16.66 13.16 -1.92
C TYR A 389 -16.09 13.45 -0.53
N ILE A 390 -15.18 12.60 -0.02
CA ILE A 390 -14.51 12.82 1.27
C ILE A 390 -13.78 14.16 1.29
N TRP A 391 -13.11 14.51 0.20
CA TRP A 391 -12.35 15.76 0.09
C TRP A 391 -13.23 17.00 0.23
N HIS A 392 -14.40 17.01 -0.40
CA HIS A 392 -15.33 18.14 -0.38
C HIS A 392 -16.32 18.12 0.80
N MET A 393 -16.46 16.98 1.50
CA MET A 393 -17.35 16.89 2.67
C MET A 393 -16.75 17.56 3.91
N ALA A 394 -17.60 18.23 4.68
CA ALA A 394 -17.25 18.71 6.01
C ALA A 394 -16.93 17.52 6.95
N PRO A 395 -15.90 17.61 7.82
CA PRO A 395 -15.49 16.49 8.69
C PRO A 395 -16.60 15.89 9.54
N LEU A 396 -17.45 16.75 10.14
CA LEU A 396 -18.60 16.30 10.95
C LEU A 396 -19.63 15.52 10.13
N ARG A 397 -19.77 15.83 8.83
CA ARG A 397 -20.69 15.11 7.94
C ARG A 397 -20.19 13.69 7.66
N ILE A 398 -18.88 13.52 7.50
CA ILE A 398 -18.26 12.19 7.32
C ILE A 398 -18.47 11.35 8.58
N SER A 399 -18.11 11.90 9.74
CA SER A 399 -18.30 11.24 11.03
C SER A 399 -19.76 10.85 11.27
N PHE A 400 -20.69 11.79 11.02
CA PHE A 400 -22.12 11.55 11.15
C PHE A 400 -22.60 10.42 10.22
N LEU A 401 -22.22 10.44 8.93
CA LEU A 401 -22.61 9.42 7.95
C LEU A 401 -22.14 8.02 8.37
N VAL A 402 -20.87 7.89 8.77
CA VAL A 402 -20.35 6.60 9.23
C VAL A 402 -21.10 6.14 10.48
N ARG A 403 -21.31 7.04 11.45
CA ARG A 403 -22.03 6.70 12.68
C ARG A 403 -23.50 6.35 12.44
N SER A 404 -24.17 6.99 11.48
CA SER A 404 -25.58 6.71 11.19
C SER A 404 -25.75 5.34 10.53
N VAL A 405 -24.87 4.98 9.59
CA VAL A 405 -24.95 3.70 8.86
C VAL A 405 -24.65 2.51 9.79
N TYR A 406 -23.68 2.68 10.69
CA TYR A 406 -23.21 1.61 11.58
C TYR A 406 -23.84 1.66 12.99
N ASP A 407 -24.94 2.40 13.17
CA ASP A 407 -25.68 2.54 14.44
C ASP A 407 -24.81 2.93 15.65
N LEU A 408 -23.97 3.94 15.47
CA LEU A 408 -23.05 4.51 16.48
C LEU A 408 -23.47 5.91 16.95
N LEU A 409 -24.65 6.38 16.55
CA LEU A 409 -25.22 7.65 17.03
C LEU A 409 -25.76 7.51 18.46
N PRO A 410 -25.80 8.59 19.26
CA PRO A 410 -26.26 8.57 20.65
C PRO A 410 -27.79 8.48 20.77
N SER A 411 -28.39 7.44 20.17
CA SER A 411 -29.80 7.08 20.40
C SER A 411 -29.98 6.60 21.86
N ASN A 412 -31.17 6.72 22.46
CA ASN A 412 -31.37 6.23 23.83
C ASN A 412 -31.05 4.73 23.95
N ALA A 413 -31.32 3.91 22.93
CA ALA A 413 -30.89 2.52 22.90
C ALA A 413 -29.36 2.35 23.03
N ASN A 414 -28.59 3.19 22.34
CA ASN A 414 -27.12 3.18 22.44
C ASN A 414 -26.62 3.79 23.76
N LEU A 415 -27.26 4.85 24.25
CA LEU A 415 -26.91 5.48 25.54
C LEU A 415 -27.12 4.51 26.70
N VAL A 416 -28.19 3.73 26.71
CA VAL A 416 -28.39 2.65 27.69
C VAL A 416 -27.28 1.61 27.60
N ARG A 417 -26.94 1.18 26.38
CA ARG A 417 -25.84 0.23 26.16
C ARG A 417 -24.49 0.79 26.67
N TRP A 418 -24.28 2.10 26.60
CA TRP A 418 -23.08 2.77 27.08
C TRP A 418 -23.13 3.14 28.57
N GLY A 419 -24.17 2.72 29.31
CA GLY A 419 -24.34 3.03 30.73
C GLY A 419 -24.58 4.51 31.01
N LYS A 420 -25.10 5.27 30.04
CA LYS A 420 -25.36 6.72 30.16
C LYS A 420 -26.82 7.08 30.38
N LYS A 421 -27.72 6.09 30.27
CA LYS A 421 -29.17 6.21 30.51
C LYS A 421 -29.69 4.87 31.00
N ASP A 422 -30.84 4.88 31.68
CA ASP A 422 -31.48 3.65 32.17
C ASP A 422 -32.54 3.12 31.20
N ASN A 423 -33.18 4.00 30.42
CA ASN A 423 -34.32 3.66 29.57
C ASN A 423 -34.08 3.97 28.08
N PRO A 424 -34.30 2.99 27.16
CA PRO A 424 -34.12 3.18 25.73
C PRO A 424 -35.34 3.80 25.03
N THR A 425 -36.37 4.25 25.72
CA THR A 425 -37.62 4.76 25.12
C THR A 425 -37.47 6.08 24.39
N CYS A 426 -38.30 6.27 23.36
CA CYS A 426 -38.39 7.49 22.58
C CYS A 426 -39.23 8.53 23.32
N PRO A 427 -38.76 9.78 23.49
CA PRO A 427 -39.51 10.81 24.20
C PRO A 427 -40.78 11.24 23.46
N LEU A 428 -40.92 10.92 22.17
CA LEU A 428 -42.09 11.29 21.38
C LEU A 428 -43.18 10.22 21.39
N CYS A 429 -42.81 8.97 21.14
CA CYS A 429 -43.78 7.89 20.93
C CYS A 429 -43.65 6.72 21.91
N GLN A 430 -42.77 6.83 22.92
CA GLN A 430 -42.50 5.82 23.95
C GLN A 430 -42.01 4.44 23.47
N GLY A 431 -41.88 4.22 22.15
CA GLY A 431 -41.25 3.02 21.60
C GLY A 431 -39.72 3.00 21.79
N ARG A 432 -39.05 1.87 21.53
CA ARG A 432 -37.59 1.78 21.64
C ARG A 432 -36.89 2.72 20.63
N GLN A 433 -36.10 3.67 21.12
CA GLN A 433 -35.41 4.67 20.32
C GLN A 433 -34.05 4.16 19.81
N THR A 434 -34.07 3.51 18.64
CA THR A 434 -32.86 3.22 17.84
C THR A 434 -32.53 4.38 16.90
N THR A 435 -31.36 4.33 16.24
CA THR A 435 -31.01 5.32 15.20
C THR A 435 -32.02 5.30 14.05
N GLU A 436 -32.39 4.12 13.56
CA GLU A 436 -33.42 3.95 12.53
C GLU A 436 -34.77 4.52 12.96
N HIS A 437 -35.16 4.30 14.22
CA HIS A 437 -36.38 4.88 14.78
C HIS A 437 -36.38 6.41 14.70
N VAL A 438 -35.29 7.05 15.09
CA VAL A 438 -35.16 8.51 15.05
C VAL A 438 -35.17 9.03 13.62
N LEU A 439 -34.51 8.34 12.69
CA LEU A 439 -34.33 8.81 11.32
C LEU A 439 -35.54 8.59 10.41
N SER A 440 -36.32 7.52 10.60
CA SER A 440 -37.39 7.18 9.65
C SER A 440 -38.62 6.47 10.23
N SER A 441 -38.56 5.93 11.46
CA SER A 441 -39.58 4.97 11.92
C SER A 441 -40.37 5.40 13.16
N CYS A 442 -40.28 6.68 13.58
CA CYS A 442 -41.07 7.23 14.67
C CYS A 442 -42.45 7.67 14.18
N LYS A 443 -43.52 7.00 14.65
CA LYS A 443 -44.91 7.27 14.27
C LYS A 443 -45.32 8.73 14.50
N VAL A 444 -44.93 9.30 15.66
CA VAL A 444 -45.24 10.70 16.01
C VAL A 444 -44.45 11.68 15.16
N ALA A 445 -43.18 11.39 14.85
CA ALA A 445 -42.40 12.25 13.97
C ALA A 445 -42.92 12.22 12.52
N LEU A 446 -43.40 11.06 12.07
CA LEU A 446 -44.04 10.88 10.77
C LEU A 446 -45.35 11.68 10.67
N SER A 447 -46.26 11.52 11.64
CA SER A 447 -47.55 12.23 11.64
C SER A 447 -47.38 13.75 11.71
N GLN A 448 -46.33 14.22 12.38
CA GLN A 448 -45.97 15.65 12.45
C GLN A 448 -45.22 16.15 11.21
N GLY A 449 -44.99 15.31 10.18
CA GLY A 449 -44.30 15.72 8.95
C GLY A 449 -42.81 16.05 9.14
N ARG A 450 -42.17 15.63 10.24
CA ARG A 450 -40.79 16.04 10.56
C ARG A 450 -39.75 15.53 9.56
N TYR A 451 -39.98 14.37 8.97
CA TYR A 451 -39.06 13.75 8.01
C TYR A 451 -39.01 14.48 6.66
N THR A 452 -40.15 15.02 6.22
CA THR A 452 -40.27 15.75 4.96
C THR A 452 -40.05 17.25 5.14
N TRP A 453 -40.16 17.78 6.35
CA TRP A 453 -40.06 19.22 6.65
C TRP A 453 -38.89 19.93 5.95
N ARG A 454 -37.66 19.38 6.03
CA ARG A 454 -36.49 20.02 5.41
C ARG A 454 -36.55 19.99 3.89
N HIS A 455 -37.01 18.88 3.30
CA HIS A 455 -37.19 18.76 1.86
C HIS A 455 -38.29 19.72 1.38
N ASN A 456 -39.42 19.74 2.08
CA ASN A 456 -40.53 20.63 1.80
C ASN A 456 -40.11 22.10 1.88
N ARG A 457 -39.27 22.48 2.85
CA ARG A 457 -38.73 23.84 2.93
C ARG A 457 -37.83 24.20 1.76
N VAL A 458 -36.92 23.32 1.35
CA VAL A 458 -36.08 23.58 0.15
C VAL A 458 -36.94 23.64 -1.12
N LEU A 459 -37.90 22.74 -1.28
CA LEU A 459 -38.84 22.75 -2.41
C LEU A 459 -39.69 24.02 -2.44
N GLN A 460 -40.10 24.54 -1.28
CA GLN A 460 -40.82 25.80 -1.16
C GLN A 460 -39.97 26.99 -1.63
N GLU A 461 -38.71 27.07 -1.22
CA GLU A 461 -37.80 28.14 -1.69
C GLU A 461 -37.58 28.05 -3.20
N LEU A 462 -37.35 26.85 -3.73
CA LEU A 462 -37.21 26.65 -5.18
C LEU A 462 -38.49 27.02 -5.94
N ALA A 463 -39.65 26.59 -5.42
CA ALA A 463 -40.95 26.92 -6.01
C ALA A 463 -41.19 28.44 -6.01
N SER A 464 -40.81 29.14 -4.94
CA SER A 464 -40.90 30.61 -4.84
C SER A 464 -40.06 31.30 -5.92
N VAL A 465 -38.79 30.89 -6.07
CA VAL A 465 -37.89 31.45 -7.09
C VAL A 465 -38.43 31.19 -8.51
N ILE A 466 -38.91 29.97 -8.78
CA ILE A 466 -39.45 29.61 -10.10
C ILE A 466 -40.75 30.38 -10.41
N SER A 467 -41.65 30.51 -9.43
CA SER A 467 -42.93 31.23 -9.61
C SER A 467 -42.66 32.71 -9.92
N THR A 468 -41.73 33.31 -9.18
CA THR A 468 -41.29 34.69 -9.42
C THR A 468 -40.70 34.87 -10.82
N ALA A 469 -39.87 33.92 -11.28
CA ALA A 469 -39.30 33.95 -12.63
C ALA A 469 -40.35 33.78 -13.75
N LYS A 470 -41.51 33.18 -13.45
CA LYS A 470 -42.63 33.03 -14.39
C LYS A 470 -43.65 34.16 -14.34
N GLY A 471 -43.49 35.14 -13.44
CA GLY A 471 -44.48 36.20 -13.21
C GLY A 471 -45.73 35.73 -12.45
N GLU A 472 -45.67 34.56 -11.80
CA GLU A 472 -46.75 34.00 -10.99
C GLU A 472 -46.59 34.42 -9.52
N THR A 473 -47.71 34.66 -8.82
CA THR A 473 -47.69 34.88 -7.37
C THR A 473 -47.13 33.64 -6.64
N PRO A 474 -46.13 33.80 -5.75
CA PRO A 474 -45.56 32.69 -5.02
C PRO A 474 -46.62 31.92 -4.21
N PRO A 475 -46.53 30.59 -4.13
CA PRO A 475 -47.47 29.80 -3.33
C PRO A 475 -47.43 30.22 -1.85
N LEU A 476 -48.62 30.47 -1.28
CA LEU A 476 -48.82 30.86 0.11
C LEU A 476 -48.13 29.89 1.08
N GLN A 477 -47.37 30.42 2.04
CA GLN A 477 -46.76 29.63 3.11
C GLN A 477 -47.85 29.00 3.97
N GLN A 478 -48.21 27.75 3.71
CA GLN A 478 -48.90 26.95 4.72
C GLN A 478 -47.94 26.79 5.90
N ALA A 479 -48.31 27.37 7.05
CA ALA A 479 -47.59 27.23 8.29
C ALA A 479 -47.57 25.74 8.69
N GLN A 480 -46.54 25.01 8.28
CA GLN A 480 -46.24 23.71 8.87
C GLN A 480 -46.01 23.95 10.36
N GLN A 481 -46.86 23.35 11.20
CA GLN A 481 -46.98 23.49 12.66
C GLN A 481 -45.70 23.24 13.49
N TYR A 482 -44.55 23.05 12.85
CA TYR A 482 -43.31 22.69 13.52
C TYR A 482 -42.25 23.79 13.41
N SER A 483 -42.09 24.55 14.50
CA SER A 483 -40.89 25.34 14.79
C SER A 483 -39.92 24.48 15.60
N PRO A 484 -38.66 24.29 15.15
CA PRO A 484 -37.67 23.58 15.94
C PRO A 484 -37.34 24.40 17.20
N GLN A 485 -37.71 23.89 18.38
CA GLN A 485 -37.22 24.44 19.64
C GLN A 485 -35.69 24.29 19.69
N LYS A 486 -34.98 25.40 19.94
CA LYS A 486 -33.56 25.38 20.29
C LYS A 486 -33.38 24.46 21.51
N VAL A 487 -32.72 23.32 21.35
CA VAL A 487 -32.26 22.52 22.48
C VAL A 487 -31.16 23.33 23.16
N GLY A 488 -31.49 23.92 24.31
CA GLY A 488 -30.55 24.69 25.12
C GLY A 488 -29.41 23.80 25.62
N SER A 489 -28.18 24.19 25.30
CA SER A 489 -27.02 23.82 26.12
C SER A 489 -27.20 24.45 27.49
N LYS A 490 -27.74 23.71 28.46
CA LYS A 490 -27.45 24.00 29.86
C LYS A 490 -26.05 23.48 30.15
N ASN A 491 -25.07 24.37 30.08
CA ASN A 491 -23.78 24.21 30.73
C ASN A 491 -24.05 24.15 32.24
N GLY A 492 -23.94 22.96 32.83
CA GLY A 492 -23.70 22.78 34.25
C GLY A 492 -22.19 22.65 34.47
N MET A 493 -21.48 23.79 34.45
CA MET A 493 -20.20 23.92 35.13
C MET A 493 -20.51 24.56 36.49
N GLU A 494 -20.84 23.72 37.46
CA GLU A 494 -20.67 24.08 38.87
C GLU A 494 -19.50 23.26 39.39
N GLY A 495 -18.48 23.99 39.84
CA GLY A 495 -17.23 23.44 40.34
C GLY A 495 -17.43 22.58 41.58
N ARG A 496 -16.51 21.63 41.75
CA ARG A 496 -16.03 21.22 43.06
C ARG A 496 -14.55 20.87 42.93
N SER A 497 -13.77 21.74 43.56
CA SER A 497 -12.39 21.56 43.98
C SER A 497 -12.27 20.31 44.87
N GLN A 498 -11.40 19.38 44.48
CA GLN A 498 -10.27 18.83 45.26
C GLN A 498 -9.52 17.81 44.39
#